data_AF-A0A7C0XPB5-F1
#
_entry.id   AF-A0A7C0XPB5-F1
#
_cell.length_a   1.000
_cell.length_b   1.000
_cell.length_c   1.000
_cell.angle_alpha   90.00
_cell.angle_beta   90.00
_cell.angle_gamma   90.00
#
_symmetry.space_group_name_H-M   'P 1'
#
loop_
_entity.id
_entity.type
_entity.pdbx_description
1 polymer ?
#
loop_
_entity_poly.entity_id
_entity_poly.type
_entity_poly.pdbx_seq_one_letter_code
_entity_poly.pdbx_strand_id
1 'polypeptide(L)'
;MLLEMPRHTEIFGSVKVHELQRVLKLDSGGFENPRAKDISSEELKGVLKRSAIVVPVKNENLNLLDGVLRAIPFDCSIIVVSNSERVSQDTYKMERELVTNTHDLTQQEILIIHQKDPGLGSAFHEVGYEEILEKEKLDGKEAGEETGKEKKEWLVRDGKSEGMIIGMLLAKSLGKDFIGFADADNFVPGAVREYVMDFAAGFCMSESPFSMVRLHWRYKPKVVEDKLYFKKWGRVSETTNKYLNLLISTCTGFETGVVITGNAGEHALTTRLADLMCYSTGYTIEPYHFVFLFDKFGPREAEESAEKVGAEKVGAEKAGTEKAGTEKASSEAANAGIEIFQIETLNPHLHEEKGEAHINEMLTGSLRMVYNCRLCNDYVKSKV
;
A
#
# COMPACT_ATOMS: atom_id res chain seq x y z
N MET A 1 14.72 17.58 -7.01
CA MET A 1 13.44 17.74 -6.29
C MET A 1 13.75 18.24 -4.89
N LEU A 2 13.04 19.26 -4.42
CA LEU A 2 13.24 19.84 -3.08
C LEU A 2 12.05 19.50 -2.19
N LEU A 3 12.33 18.86 -1.06
CA LEU A 3 11.33 18.46 -0.07
C LEU A 3 11.67 19.05 1.30
N GLU A 4 10.67 19.47 2.08
CA GLU A 4 10.90 19.80 3.50
C GLU A 4 11.46 18.60 4.27
N MET A 5 12.41 18.85 5.17
CA MET A 5 12.80 17.84 6.17
C MET A 5 11.71 17.72 7.24
N PRO A 6 11.46 16.52 7.79
CA PRO A 6 10.45 16.35 8.83
C PRO A 6 10.90 17.11 10.07
N ARG A 7 10.03 17.98 10.61
CA ARG A 7 10.36 18.83 11.77
C ARG A 7 10.28 18.05 13.07
N HIS A 8 9.32 17.13 13.14
CA HIS A 8 9.17 16.18 14.23
C HIS A 8 8.95 14.77 13.66
N THR A 9 9.26 13.77 14.48
CA THR A 9 9.07 12.36 14.17
C THR A 9 8.55 11.69 15.43
N GLU A 10 7.36 11.09 15.33
CA GLU A 10 6.80 10.30 16.41
C GLU A 10 7.48 8.93 16.43
N ILE A 11 8.08 8.57 17.57
CA ILE A 11 8.73 7.28 17.75
C ILE A 11 7.82 6.41 18.61
N PHE A 12 7.20 5.41 17.99
CA PHE A 12 6.29 4.47 18.62
C PHE A 12 6.89 3.06 18.58
N GLY A 13 7.62 2.69 19.64
CA GLY A 13 8.47 1.50 19.64
C GLY A 13 9.57 1.63 18.59
N SER A 14 9.62 0.70 17.65
CA SER A 14 10.55 0.75 16.50
C SER A 14 9.98 1.48 15.28
N VAL A 15 8.73 1.92 15.31
CA VAL A 15 8.08 2.64 14.21
C VAL A 15 8.33 4.14 14.35
N LYS A 16 8.91 4.76 13.32
CA LYS A 16 9.11 6.19 13.21
C LYS A 16 8.12 6.77 12.21
N VAL A 17 7.15 7.55 12.68
CA VAL A 17 6.21 8.25 11.81
C VAL A 17 6.68 9.69 11.67
N HIS A 18 7.17 10.04 10.49
CA HIS A 18 7.59 11.40 10.19
C HIS A 18 6.37 12.31 10.02
N GLU A 19 6.46 13.54 10.53
CA GLU A 19 5.49 14.58 10.21
C GLU A 19 5.40 14.83 8.70
N LEU A 20 4.31 15.48 8.30
CA LEU A 20 4.08 15.87 6.91
C LEU A 20 5.24 16.72 6.35
N GLN A 21 5.76 16.28 5.20
CA GLN A 21 6.79 16.98 4.45
C GLN A 21 6.21 17.49 3.15
N ARG A 22 6.46 18.76 2.82
CA ARG A 22 5.94 19.34 1.58
C ARG A 22 6.95 19.25 0.45
N VAL A 23 6.44 18.91 -0.74
CA VAL A 23 7.15 19.18 -1.98
C VAL A 23 7.22 20.69 -2.19
N LEU A 24 8.42 21.25 -2.11
CA LEU A 24 8.66 22.68 -2.32
C LEU A 24 8.90 23.00 -3.79
N LYS A 25 9.56 22.09 -4.50
CA LYS A 25 9.89 22.26 -5.91
C LYS A 25 10.14 20.90 -6.58
N LEU A 26 9.42 20.61 -7.67
CA LEU A 26 9.62 19.40 -8.46
C LEU A 26 11.05 19.32 -9.05
N ASP A 27 11.55 20.44 -9.55
CA ASP A 27 12.90 20.58 -10.10
C ASP A 27 13.65 21.76 -9.47
N SER A 28 14.62 21.44 -8.64
CA SER A 28 15.23 22.31 -7.63
C SER A 28 16.62 22.84 -7.99
N GLY A 29 17.22 22.34 -9.07
CA GLY A 29 18.47 22.87 -9.61
C GLY A 29 19.76 22.58 -8.82
N GLY A 30 19.68 21.90 -7.67
CA GLY A 30 20.85 21.44 -6.91
C GLY A 30 21.48 22.50 -6.02
N PHE A 31 21.03 22.59 -4.77
CA PHE A 31 21.64 23.48 -3.77
C PHE A 31 21.49 22.93 -2.35
N GLU A 32 22.40 23.30 -1.46
CA GLU A 32 22.30 22.94 -0.05
C GLU A 32 21.27 23.80 0.67
N ASN A 33 20.39 23.16 1.45
CA ASN A 33 19.39 23.84 2.26
C ASN A 33 19.32 23.18 3.65
N PRO A 34 19.46 23.94 4.75
CA PRO A 34 19.45 23.36 6.10
C PRO A 34 18.07 22.87 6.56
N ARG A 35 16.99 23.23 5.86
CA ARG A 35 15.60 22.91 6.25
C ARG A 35 14.85 22.07 5.21
N ALA A 36 15.49 21.77 4.09
CA ALA A 36 14.90 21.02 3.01
C ALA A 36 15.97 20.13 2.37
N LYS A 37 15.58 18.93 1.96
CA LYS A 37 16.45 18.04 1.20
C LYS A 37 16.31 18.35 -0.28
N ASP A 38 17.40 18.76 -0.90
CA ASP A 38 17.54 18.68 -2.35
C ASP A 38 17.95 17.25 -2.72
N ILE A 39 17.16 16.62 -3.58
CA ILE A 39 17.38 15.28 -4.09
C ILE A 39 17.63 15.40 -5.58
N SER A 40 18.83 15.01 -6.00
CA SER A 40 19.27 15.13 -7.38
C SER A 40 18.48 14.21 -8.31
N SER A 41 18.48 14.54 -9.60
CA SER A 41 17.88 13.65 -10.60
C SER A 41 18.57 12.28 -10.66
N GLU A 42 19.84 12.18 -10.28
CA GLU A 42 20.59 10.92 -10.31
C GLU A 42 20.18 10.01 -9.16
N GLU A 43 20.05 10.55 -7.95
CA GLU A 43 19.52 9.82 -6.79
C GLU A 43 18.11 9.30 -7.06
N LEU A 44 17.22 10.15 -7.58
CA LEU A 44 15.85 9.75 -7.94
C LEU A 44 15.86 8.62 -8.97
N LYS A 45 16.64 8.75 -10.05
CA LYS A 45 16.78 7.69 -11.06
C LYS A 45 17.32 6.39 -10.48
N GLY A 46 18.24 6.45 -9.53
CA GLY A 46 18.78 5.27 -8.84
C GLY A 46 17.71 4.50 -8.05
N VAL A 47 16.71 5.19 -7.51
CA VAL A 47 15.54 4.55 -6.90
C VAL A 47 14.55 4.05 -7.95
N LEU A 48 14.17 4.89 -8.92
CA LEU A 48 13.16 4.56 -9.94
C LEU A 48 13.49 3.28 -10.72
N LYS A 49 14.76 3.06 -11.10
CA LYS A 49 15.21 1.83 -11.79
C LYS A 49 14.96 0.55 -11.01
N ARG A 50 14.89 0.66 -9.69
CA ARG A 50 14.67 -0.44 -8.74
C ARG A 50 13.23 -0.47 -8.23
N SER A 51 12.35 0.36 -8.80
CA SER A 51 10.94 0.45 -8.44
C SER A 51 10.05 -0.30 -9.43
N ALA A 52 8.99 -0.92 -8.91
CA ALA A 52 7.80 -1.28 -9.67
C ALA A 52 6.61 -0.46 -9.21
N ILE A 53 5.79 0.02 -10.16
CA ILE A 53 4.54 0.71 -9.90
C ILE A 53 3.39 -0.23 -10.24
N VAL A 54 2.65 -0.63 -9.21
CA VAL A 54 1.46 -1.46 -9.32
C VAL A 54 0.25 -0.57 -9.56
N VAL A 55 -0.49 -0.86 -10.63
CA VAL A 55 -1.70 -0.16 -11.05
C VAL A 55 -2.87 -1.14 -10.96
N PRO A 56 -3.59 -1.19 -9.83
CA PRO A 56 -4.82 -1.98 -9.74
C PRO A 56 -5.91 -1.32 -10.59
N VAL A 57 -6.62 -2.12 -11.39
CA VAL A 57 -7.71 -1.64 -12.27
C VAL A 57 -8.93 -2.54 -12.18
N LYS A 58 -10.13 -1.95 -12.14
CA LYS A 58 -11.39 -2.68 -12.18
C LYS A 58 -12.46 -1.86 -12.88
N ASN A 59 -12.72 -2.18 -14.15
CA ASN A 59 -13.71 -1.55 -15.01
C ASN A 59 -13.54 -0.02 -15.12
N GLU A 60 -12.29 0.46 -15.08
CA GLU A 60 -11.99 1.89 -15.18
C GLU A 60 -12.02 2.36 -16.64
N ASN A 61 -12.15 3.67 -16.85
CA ASN A 61 -12.08 4.26 -18.17
C ASN A 61 -10.70 4.03 -18.81
N LEU A 62 -10.66 3.43 -20.00
CA LEU A 62 -9.42 3.12 -20.71
C LEU A 62 -8.56 4.36 -21.01
N ASN A 63 -9.17 5.54 -21.19
CA ASN A 63 -8.40 6.78 -21.40
C ASN A 63 -7.71 7.25 -20.12
N LEU A 64 -8.31 7.00 -18.96
CA LEU A 64 -7.68 7.29 -17.67
C LEU A 64 -6.51 6.34 -17.44
N LEU A 65 -6.72 5.04 -17.67
CA LEU A 65 -5.65 4.04 -17.60
C LEU A 65 -4.50 4.40 -18.55
N ASP A 66 -4.76 4.73 -19.82
CA ASP A 66 -3.73 5.17 -20.78
C ASP A 66 -2.94 6.38 -20.26
N GLY A 67 -3.64 7.38 -19.72
CA GLY A 67 -3.02 8.56 -19.11
C GLY A 67 -2.11 8.23 -17.92
N VAL A 68 -2.55 7.34 -17.03
CA VAL A 68 -1.79 6.87 -15.88
C VAL A 68 -0.53 6.12 -16.35
N LEU A 69 -0.66 5.18 -17.28
CA LEU A 69 0.46 4.38 -17.80
C LEU A 69 1.54 5.27 -18.45
N ARG A 70 1.13 6.26 -19.25
CA ARG A 70 2.06 7.22 -19.90
C ARG A 70 2.75 8.18 -18.93
N ALA A 71 2.21 8.36 -17.73
CA ALA A 71 2.76 9.27 -16.73
C ALA A 71 3.86 8.64 -15.86
N ILE A 72 3.80 7.33 -15.66
CA ILE A 72 4.77 6.63 -14.81
C ILE A 72 6.17 6.76 -15.44
N PRO A 73 7.20 7.21 -14.68
CA PRO A 73 8.56 7.36 -15.20
C PRO A 73 9.08 6.09 -15.89
N PHE A 74 9.71 6.28 -17.05
CA PHE A 74 10.22 5.19 -17.89
C PHE A 74 11.16 4.21 -17.15
N ASP A 75 11.94 4.72 -16.20
CA ASP A 75 12.88 3.90 -15.42
C ASP A 75 12.18 2.87 -14.52
N CYS A 76 10.89 3.03 -14.21
CA CYS A 76 10.11 2.07 -13.42
C CYS A 76 9.53 0.94 -14.28
N SER A 77 9.41 -0.23 -13.67
CA SER A 77 8.54 -1.29 -14.21
C SER A 77 7.08 -1.03 -13.84
N ILE A 78 6.15 -1.31 -14.74
CA ILE A 78 4.71 -1.15 -14.46
C ILE A 78 4.07 -2.53 -14.34
N ILE A 79 3.20 -2.72 -13.34
CA ILE A 79 2.46 -3.96 -13.13
C ILE A 79 0.98 -3.63 -13.04
N VAL A 80 0.22 -3.96 -14.08
CA VAL A 80 -1.23 -3.78 -14.11
C VAL A 80 -1.90 -5.04 -13.58
N VAL A 81 -2.68 -4.92 -12.51
CA VAL A 81 -3.46 -6.02 -11.96
C VAL A 81 -4.94 -5.70 -12.18
N SER A 82 -5.53 -6.39 -13.14
CA SER A 82 -6.94 -6.18 -13.52
C SER A 82 -7.86 -7.14 -12.78
N ASN A 83 -8.98 -6.61 -12.30
CA ASN A 83 -10.11 -7.40 -11.85
C ASN A 83 -11.40 -6.99 -12.60
N SER A 84 -11.23 -6.64 -13.87
CA SER A 84 -12.29 -6.14 -14.74
C SER A 84 -13.15 -7.28 -15.31
N GLU A 85 -14.37 -6.95 -15.72
CA GLU A 85 -15.33 -7.91 -16.24
C GLU A 85 -14.85 -8.56 -17.55
N ARG A 86 -15.25 -9.83 -17.73
CA ARG A 86 -14.87 -10.66 -18.89
C ARG A 86 -16.05 -11.28 -19.65
N VAL A 87 -17.27 -11.18 -19.13
CA VAL A 87 -18.43 -11.95 -19.61
C VAL A 87 -19.32 -11.15 -20.58
N SER A 88 -19.81 -10.00 -20.14
CA SER A 88 -20.71 -9.13 -20.91
C SER A 88 -19.95 -8.44 -22.05
N GLN A 89 -18.87 -7.75 -21.67
CA GLN A 89 -17.87 -7.13 -22.51
C GLN A 89 -16.52 -7.49 -21.89
N ASP A 90 -15.59 -8.02 -22.67
CA ASP A 90 -14.27 -8.41 -22.16
C ASP A 90 -13.39 -7.16 -21.97
N THR A 91 -13.61 -6.47 -20.85
CA THR A 91 -12.87 -5.26 -20.47
C THR A 91 -11.40 -5.57 -20.26
N TYR A 92 -11.09 -6.71 -19.65
CA TYR A 92 -9.71 -7.16 -19.49
C TYR A 92 -8.97 -7.32 -20.82
N LYS A 93 -9.64 -7.85 -21.86
CA LYS A 93 -9.04 -7.93 -23.19
C LYS A 93 -8.68 -6.55 -23.75
N MET A 94 -9.56 -5.56 -23.59
CA MET A 94 -9.29 -4.19 -24.04
C MET A 94 -8.15 -3.53 -23.25
N GLU A 95 -8.11 -3.73 -21.93
CA GLU A 95 -6.99 -3.29 -21.08
C GLU A 95 -5.67 -3.92 -21.53
N ARG A 96 -5.67 -5.22 -21.85
CA ARG A 96 -4.48 -5.93 -22.35
C ARG A 96 -4.01 -5.38 -23.69
N GLU A 97 -4.93 -5.10 -24.61
CA GLU A 97 -4.62 -4.46 -25.90
C GLU A 97 -4.02 -3.06 -25.69
N LEU A 98 -4.59 -2.25 -24.80
CA LEU A 98 -4.05 -0.93 -24.44
C LEU A 98 -2.63 -1.02 -23.84
N VAL A 99 -2.43 -1.92 -22.88
CA VAL A 99 -1.13 -2.14 -22.24
C VAL A 99 -0.08 -2.61 -23.25
N THR A 100 -0.45 -3.57 -24.11
CA THR A 100 0.45 -4.08 -25.17
C THR A 100 0.85 -2.96 -26.13
N ASN A 101 -0.12 -2.17 -26.60
CA ASN A 101 0.16 -1.03 -27.49
C ASN A 101 1.06 0.02 -26.80
N THR A 102 0.82 0.30 -25.53
CA THR A 102 1.67 1.23 -24.76
C THR A 102 3.10 0.71 -24.66
N HIS A 103 3.29 -0.57 -24.32
CA HIS A 103 4.61 -1.21 -24.30
C HIS A 103 5.30 -1.13 -25.66
N ASP A 104 4.60 -1.48 -26.74
CA ASP A 104 5.17 -1.48 -28.08
C ASP A 104 5.61 -0.07 -28.52
N LEU A 105 4.85 0.96 -28.13
CA LEU A 105 5.16 2.36 -28.47
C LEU A 105 6.27 2.97 -27.61
N THR A 106 6.31 2.67 -26.31
CA THR A 106 7.25 3.31 -25.37
C THR A 106 8.48 2.47 -25.07
N GLN A 107 8.43 1.16 -25.34
CA GLN A 107 9.43 0.16 -24.98
C GLN A 107 9.67 0.02 -23.46
N GLN A 108 8.76 0.53 -22.63
CA GLN A 108 8.84 0.42 -21.17
C GLN A 108 8.42 -0.98 -20.69
N GLU A 109 9.04 -1.53 -19.64
CA GLU A 109 8.64 -2.83 -19.07
C GLU A 109 7.26 -2.73 -18.40
N ILE A 110 6.25 -3.40 -18.97
CA ILE A 110 4.89 -3.45 -18.45
C ILE A 110 4.41 -4.91 -18.37
N LEU A 111 3.99 -5.34 -17.18
CA LEU A 111 3.29 -6.60 -16.96
C LEU A 111 1.80 -6.33 -16.80
N ILE A 112 0.96 -7.25 -17.27
CA ILE A 112 -0.47 -7.25 -17.01
C ILE A 112 -0.94 -8.66 -16.67
N ILE A 113 -1.75 -8.78 -15.62
CA ILE A 113 -2.38 -10.03 -15.20
C ILE A 113 -3.82 -9.77 -14.74
N HIS A 114 -4.67 -10.80 -14.87
CA HIS A 114 -6.01 -10.78 -14.32
C HIS A 114 -6.01 -11.43 -12.92
N GLN A 115 -6.67 -10.80 -11.94
CA GLN A 115 -6.76 -11.27 -10.55
C GLN A 115 -7.41 -12.66 -10.46
N LYS A 116 -8.36 -12.96 -11.34
CA LYS A 116 -9.01 -14.28 -11.46
C LYS A 116 -8.30 -15.25 -12.43
N ASP A 117 -7.00 -15.07 -12.69
CA ASP A 117 -6.26 -16.04 -13.50
C ASP A 117 -6.18 -17.41 -12.77
N PRO A 118 -6.66 -18.52 -13.36
CA PRO A 118 -6.61 -19.84 -12.72
C PRO A 118 -5.20 -20.35 -12.46
N GLY A 119 -4.22 -19.93 -13.28
CA GLY A 119 -2.81 -20.25 -13.07
C GLY A 119 -2.26 -19.57 -11.82
N LEU A 120 -2.71 -18.36 -11.52
CA LEU A 120 -2.38 -17.64 -10.29
C LEU A 120 -2.98 -18.34 -9.07
N GLY A 121 -4.25 -18.75 -9.14
CA GLY A 121 -4.89 -19.46 -8.03
C GLY A 121 -4.25 -20.83 -7.77
N SER A 122 -3.88 -21.54 -8.84
CA SER A 122 -3.13 -22.81 -8.72
C SER A 122 -1.76 -22.59 -8.07
N ALA A 123 -1.03 -21.54 -8.48
CA ALA A 123 0.26 -21.20 -7.88
C ALA A 123 0.15 -20.90 -6.38
N PHE A 124 -0.87 -20.14 -5.96
CA PHE A 124 -1.11 -19.85 -4.54
C PHE A 124 -1.43 -21.11 -3.72
N HIS A 125 -2.25 -22.01 -4.26
CA HIS A 125 -2.58 -23.27 -3.60
C HIS A 125 -1.34 -24.18 -3.49
N GLU A 126 -0.55 -24.31 -4.56
CA GLU A 126 0.66 -25.14 -4.59
C GLU A 126 1.72 -24.70 -3.56
N VAL A 127 1.83 -23.39 -3.29
CA VAL A 127 2.75 -22.84 -2.28
C VAL A 127 2.12 -22.72 -0.89
N GLY A 128 0.85 -23.11 -0.72
CA GLY A 128 0.14 -23.09 0.56
C GLY A 128 -0.30 -21.70 1.05
N TYR A 129 -0.28 -20.67 0.20
CA TYR A 129 -0.74 -19.31 0.55
C TYR A 129 -2.24 -19.16 0.22
N GLU A 130 -3.06 -19.90 0.95
CA GLU A 130 -4.48 -20.12 0.62
C GLU A 130 -5.43 -19.03 1.14
N GLU A 131 -4.99 -18.15 2.04
CA GLU A 131 -5.84 -17.09 2.62
C GLU A 131 -6.34 -16.08 1.58
N ILE A 132 -5.63 -15.96 0.47
CA ILE A 132 -5.99 -15.08 -0.65
C ILE A 132 -7.04 -15.73 -1.57
N LEU A 133 -7.20 -17.06 -1.51
CA LEU A 133 -8.10 -17.82 -2.36
C LEU A 133 -9.54 -17.74 -1.87
N GLU A 134 -10.48 -17.88 -2.81
CA GLU A 134 -11.90 -18.01 -2.51
C GLU A 134 -12.13 -19.29 -1.72
N LYS A 135 -12.51 -19.13 -0.45
CA LYS A 135 -13.06 -20.22 0.35
C LYS A 135 -14.47 -20.44 -0.15
N GLU A 136 -14.72 -21.59 -0.79
CA GLU A 136 -16.05 -21.88 -1.29
C GLU A 136 -17.09 -21.78 -0.15
N LYS A 137 -18.28 -21.24 -0.47
CA LYS A 137 -19.45 -21.38 0.39
C LYS A 137 -19.65 -22.87 0.64
N LEU A 138 -19.55 -23.27 1.91
CA LEU A 138 -19.74 -24.64 2.38
C LEU A 138 -21.06 -25.24 1.86
N ASP A 139 -20.96 -26.05 0.82
CA ASP A 139 -21.76 -27.27 0.62
C ASP A 139 -20.85 -28.52 0.69
N GLY A 140 -19.80 -28.43 1.52
CA GLY A 140 -19.06 -29.58 2.04
C GLY A 140 -18.23 -30.39 1.03
N LYS A 141 -17.70 -29.79 -0.05
CA LYS A 141 -16.86 -30.50 -1.03
C LYS A 141 -15.61 -29.71 -1.42
N GLU A 142 -14.45 -30.34 -1.36
CA GLU A 142 -13.15 -29.73 -1.64
C GLU A 142 -13.01 -29.35 -3.12
N ALA A 143 -12.31 -28.24 -3.39
CA ALA A 143 -11.91 -27.88 -4.75
C ALA A 143 -10.86 -28.88 -5.25
N GLY A 144 -11.09 -29.49 -6.41
CA GLY A 144 -10.21 -30.52 -6.99
C GLY A 144 -10.81 -31.91 -7.13
N GLU A 145 -12.01 -32.18 -6.59
CA GLU A 145 -12.72 -33.43 -6.89
C GLU A 145 -13.33 -33.42 -8.30
N GLU A 146 -13.00 -34.42 -9.11
CA GLU A 146 -13.66 -34.70 -10.39
C GLU A 146 -15.12 -35.13 -10.16
N THR A 147 -16.01 -34.18 -9.92
CA THR A 147 -17.43 -34.40 -10.15
C THR A 147 -17.70 -34.10 -11.61
N GLY A 148 -18.02 -35.15 -12.39
CA GLY A 148 -18.17 -35.09 -13.84
C GLY A 148 -19.02 -33.94 -14.35
N LYS A 149 -18.37 -32.79 -14.63
CA LYS A 149 -18.43 -31.99 -15.88
C LYS A 149 -17.77 -30.61 -15.77
N GLU A 150 -17.32 -30.16 -14.60
CA GLU A 150 -16.58 -28.89 -14.49
C GLU A 150 -15.36 -29.04 -13.57
N LYS A 151 -14.17 -28.75 -14.11
CA LYS A 151 -12.93 -28.65 -13.34
C LYS A 151 -13.04 -27.40 -12.47
N LYS A 152 -13.13 -27.58 -11.16
CA LYS A 152 -13.25 -26.46 -10.22
C LYS A 152 -11.88 -25.82 -10.00
N GLU A 153 -11.75 -24.55 -10.34
CA GLU A 153 -10.49 -23.83 -10.34
C GLU A 153 -10.28 -23.08 -9.02
N TRP A 154 -9.04 -23.02 -8.56
CA TRP A 154 -8.64 -22.12 -7.49
C TRP A 154 -8.63 -20.69 -8.04
N LEU A 155 -9.38 -19.78 -7.42
CA LEU A 155 -9.46 -18.38 -7.81
C LEU A 155 -9.15 -17.48 -6.62
N VAL A 156 -8.50 -16.35 -6.90
CA VAL A 156 -8.21 -15.33 -5.88
C VAL A 156 -9.49 -14.56 -5.54
N ARG A 157 -9.71 -14.24 -4.26
CA ARG A 157 -10.85 -13.42 -3.81
C ARG A 157 -10.86 -12.06 -4.49
N ASP A 158 -12.04 -11.47 -4.66
CA ASP A 158 -12.16 -10.08 -5.09
C ASP A 158 -11.67 -9.10 -4.03
N GLY A 159 -10.99 -8.04 -4.47
CA GLY A 159 -10.63 -6.90 -3.62
C GLY A 159 -9.37 -6.18 -4.08
N LYS A 160 -9.28 -4.88 -3.76
CA LYS A 160 -8.11 -4.04 -4.07
C LYS A 160 -6.85 -4.59 -3.44
N SER A 161 -6.93 -4.98 -2.16
CA SER A 161 -5.82 -5.59 -1.42
C SER A 161 -5.29 -6.86 -2.08
N GLU A 162 -6.18 -7.77 -2.48
CA GLU A 162 -5.82 -9.00 -3.15
C GLU A 162 -5.08 -8.71 -4.48
N GLY A 163 -5.55 -7.73 -5.25
CA GLY A 163 -4.85 -7.22 -6.44
C GLY A 163 -3.48 -6.62 -6.11
N MET A 164 -3.37 -5.86 -5.02
CA MET A 164 -2.10 -5.30 -4.56
C MET A 164 -1.10 -6.37 -4.15
N ILE A 165 -1.53 -7.44 -3.48
CA ILE A 165 -0.67 -8.58 -3.10
C ILE A 165 -0.07 -9.24 -4.33
N ILE A 166 -0.89 -9.46 -5.36
CA ILE A 166 -0.42 -10.00 -6.65
C ILE A 166 0.65 -9.07 -7.25
N GLY A 167 0.39 -7.77 -7.27
CA GLY A 167 1.34 -6.77 -7.76
C GLY A 167 2.66 -6.76 -6.98
N MET A 168 2.60 -6.89 -5.64
CA MET A 168 3.79 -6.97 -4.79
C MET A 168 4.61 -8.23 -5.07
N LEU A 169 3.95 -9.38 -5.26
CA LEU A 169 4.64 -10.64 -5.57
C LEU A 169 5.31 -10.60 -6.95
N LEU A 170 4.65 -9.99 -7.95
CA LEU A 170 5.25 -9.77 -9.26
C LEU A 170 6.42 -8.77 -9.21
N ALA A 171 6.31 -7.69 -8.42
CA ALA A 171 7.42 -6.77 -8.22
C ALA A 171 8.63 -7.47 -7.58
N LYS A 172 8.38 -8.33 -6.61
CA LYS A 172 9.40 -9.17 -5.96
C LYS A 172 10.02 -10.16 -6.93
N SER A 173 9.24 -10.81 -7.80
CA SER A 173 9.76 -11.75 -8.79
C SER A 173 10.63 -11.06 -9.85
N LEU A 174 10.37 -9.79 -10.15
CA LEU A 174 11.23 -8.92 -10.96
C LEU A 174 12.48 -8.40 -10.22
N GLY A 175 12.66 -8.75 -8.94
CA GLY A 175 13.80 -8.32 -8.14
C GLY A 175 13.80 -6.83 -7.83
N LYS A 176 12.63 -6.20 -7.74
CA LYS A 176 12.50 -4.77 -7.43
C LYS A 176 12.63 -4.53 -5.93
N ASP A 177 13.32 -3.47 -5.56
CA ASP A 177 13.57 -3.08 -4.16
C ASP A 177 12.43 -2.24 -3.58
N PHE A 178 11.68 -1.54 -4.45
CA PHE A 178 10.62 -0.62 -4.07
C PHE A 178 9.35 -0.92 -4.84
N ILE A 179 8.22 -0.83 -4.16
CA ILE A 179 6.90 -1.10 -4.71
C ILE A 179 6.03 0.13 -4.44
N GLY A 180 5.54 0.78 -5.48
CA GLY A 180 4.60 1.90 -5.40
C GLY A 180 3.23 1.52 -5.93
N PHE A 181 2.19 2.19 -5.45
CA PHE A 181 0.82 2.02 -5.92
C PHE A 181 0.30 3.33 -6.51
N ALA A 182 -0.32 3.24 -7.68
CA ALA A 182 -1.01 4.34 -8.33
C ALA A 182 -2.39 3.88 -8.79
N ASP A 183 -3.43 4.62 -8.41
CA ASP A 183 -4.80 4.30 -8.84
C ASP A 183 -5.00 4.64 -10.33
N ALA A 184 -5.77 3.80 -11.02
CA ALA A 184 -5.97 3.88 -12.47
C ALA A 184 -7.00 4.95 -12.93
N ASP A 185 -7.78 5.49 -12.00
CA ASP A 185 -8.88 6.44 -12.22
C ASP A 185 -8.44 7.91 -12.05
N ASN A 186 -7.16 8.20 -12.27
CA ASN A 186 -6.61 9.54 -12.10
C ASN A 186 -6.76 10.41 -13.36
N PHE A 187 -7.46 11.54 -13.22
CA PHE A 187 -7.66 12.50 -14.32
C PHE A 187 -6.40 13.29 -14.70
N VAL A 188 -5.38 13.30 -13.84
CA VAL A 188 -4.20 14.17 -14.00
C VAL A 188 -2.93 13.32 -14.12
N PRO A 189 -2.52 12.96 -15.35
CA PRO A 189 -1.26 12.23 -15.59
C PRO A 189 -0.05 12.89 -14.92
N GLY A 190 0.04 14.23 -14.95
CA GLY A 190 1.12 14.96 -14.27
C GLY A 190 1.20 14.72 -12.75
N ALA A 191 0.06 14.45 -12.10
CA ALA A 191 0.02 14.12 -10.68
C ALA A 191 0.57 12.71 -10.44
N VAL A 192 0.19 11.72 -11.25
CA VAL A 192 0.75 10.36 -11.19
C VAL A 192 2.28 10.40 -11.34
N ARG A 193 2.79 11.21 -12.27
CA ARG A 193 4.23 11.38 -12.42
C ARG A 193 4.87 11.94 -11.16
N GLU A 194 4.28 12.98 -10.55
CA GLU A 194 4.75 13.51 -9.26
C GLU A 194 4.73 12.43 -8.18
N TYR A 195 3.66 11.65 -8.04
CA TYR A 195 3.52 10.63 -6.99
C TYR A 195 4.69 9.64 -7.01
N VAL A 196 5.06 9.17 -8.20
CA VAL A 196 6.19 8.25 -8.35
C VAL A 196 7.53 8.90 -8.02
N MET A 197 7.69 10.19 -8.34
CA MET A 197 8.88 10.95 -7.94
C MET A 197 8.92 11.18 -6.42
N ASP A 198 7.77 11.41 -5.79
CA ASP A 198 7.64 11.61 -4.34
C ASP A 198 7.94 10.31 -3.59
N PHE A 199 7.53 9.16 -4.10
CA PHE A 199 7.95 7.85 -3.57
C PHE A 199 9.47 7.71 -3.60
N ALA A 200 10.09 7.99 -4.76
CA ALA A 200 11.52 7.91 -4.91
C ALA A 200 12.25 8.88 -3.97
N ALA A 201 11.73 10.10 -3.80
CA ALA A 201 12.24 11.09 -2.88
C ALA A 201 12.19 10.62 -1.42
N GLY A 202 11.07 10.03 -1.00
CA GLY A 202 10.91 9.43 0.33
C GLY A 202 11.96 8.36 0.60
N PHE A 203 12.19 7.45 -0.35
CA PHE A 203 13.22 6.41 -0.20
C PHE A 203 14.65 6.96 -0.24
N CYS A 204 14.92 8.05 -0.96
CA CYS A 204 16.22 8.72 -0.93
C CYS A 204 16.54 9.36 0.43
N MET A 205 15.51 9.76 1.19
CA MET A 205 15.67 10.33 2.53
C MET A 205 15.75 9.27 3.63
N SER A 206 15.33 8.04 3.33
CA SER A 206 15.25 7.00 4.35
C SER A 206 16.63 6.45 4.72
N GLU A 207 16.83 6.21 6.00
CA GLU A 207 18.03 5.58 6.55
C GLU A 207 17.79 4.10 6.88
N SER A 208 16.52 3.67 6.87
CA SER A 208 16.12 2.29 7.13
C SER A 208 15.91 1.49 5.83
N PRO A 209 16.25 0.19 5.81
CA PRO A 209 15.83 -0.71 4.75
C PRO A 209 14.34 -1.11 4.85
N PHE A 210 13.62 -0.67 5.88
CA PHE A 210 12.20 -0.95 6.12
C PHE A 210 11.42 0.35 6.13
N SER A 211 10.97 0.78 4.96
CA SER A 211 10.39 2.11 4.81
C SER A 211 9.13 2.12 3.97
N MET A 212 8.24 3.05 4.30
CA MET A 212 6.98 3.32 3.62
C MET A 212 6.86 4.82 3.34
N VAL A 213 6.43 5.17 2.14
CA VAL A 213 6.14 6.55 1.73
C VAL A 213 4.66 6.65 1.42
N ARG A 214 3.94 7.57 2.06
CA ARG A 214 2.49 7.73 1.90
C ARG A 214 2.19 9.13 1.44
N LEU A 215 1.39 9.27 0.39
CA LEU A 215 1.07 10.60 -0.13
C LEU A 215 -0.13 11.20 0.61
N HIS A 216 -0.01 12.48 0.85
CA HIS A 216 -1.07 13.37 1.28
C HIS A 216 -1.28 14.39 0.16
N TRP A 217 -2.52 14.77 -0.11
CA TRP A 217 -2.81 15.73 -1.15
C TRP A 217 -3.21 17.04 -0.54
N ARG A 218 -2.59 18.12 -1.02
CA ARG A 218 -2.92 19.47 -0.57
C ARG A 218 -4.39 19.82 -0.79
N TYR A 219 -4.96 19.29 -1.87
CA TYR A 219 -6.38 19.42 -2.22
C TYR A 219 -6.90 18.16 -2.89
N LYS A 220 -8.14 17.80 -2.54
CA LYS A 220 -8.97 16.81 -3.25
C LYS A 220 -10.16 17.53 -3.88
N PRO A 221 -10.03 18.03 -5.12
CA PRO A 221 -11.08 18.83 -5.74
C PRO A 221 -12.34 18.01 -6.00
N LYS A 222 -13.50 18.67 -5.93
CA LYS A 222 -14.81 18.12 -6.30
C LYS A 222 -15.50 19.08 -7.25
N VAL A 223 -16.31 18.57 -8.18
CA VAL A 223 -17.16 19.42 -9.02
C VAL A 223 -18.43 19.76 -8.22
N VAL A 224 -18.66 21.05 -7.98
CA VAL A 224 -19.83 21.57 -7.27
C VAL A 224 -20.42 22.71 -8.11
N GLU A 225 -21.65 22.54 -8.59
CA GLU A 225 -22.38 23.57 -9.37
C GLU A 225 -21.51 24.18 -10.49
N ASP A 226 -20.90 23.30 -11.30
CA ASP A 226 -20.02 23.64 -12.43
C ASP A 226 -18.68 24.33 -12.07
N LYS A 227 -18.28 24.30 -10.79
CA LYS A 227 -16.97 24.81 -10.31
C LYS A 227 -16.15 23.71 -9.67
N LEU A 228 -14.84 23.78 -9.83
CA LEU A 228 -13.90 22.96 -9.05
C LEU A 228 -13.78 23.54 -7.64
N TYR A 229 -14.32 22.82 -6.65
CA TYR A 229 -14.18 23.09 -5.23
C TYR A 229 -13.00 22.30 -4.66
N PHE A 230 -11.93 23.01 -4.28
CA PHE A 230 -10.71 22.42 -3.73
C PHE A 230 -10.84 22.17 -2.24
N LYS A 231 -11.52 21.07 -1.87
CA LYS A 231 -11.60 20.66 -0.47
C LYS A 231 -10.22 20.25 0.02
N LYS A 232 -9.82 20.76 1.19
CA LYS A 232 -8.53 20.39 1.81
C LYS A 232 -8.52 18.98 2.40
N TRP A 233 -9.67 18.47 2.84
CA TRP A 233 -9.72 17.24 3.63
C TRP A 233 -10.86 16.28 3.23
N GLY A 234 -10.57 14.98 3.21
CA GLY A 234 -11.56 13.92 3.02
C GLY A 234 -12.20 13.50 4.33
N ARG A 235 -13.54 13.34 4.35
CA ARG A 235 -14.33 13.01 5.56
C ARG A 235 -13.89 11.70 6.24
N VAL A 236 -13.54 10.69 5.43
CA VAL A 236 -13.07 9.38 5.92
C VAL A 236 -11.66 9.51 6.50
N SER A 237 -10.74 10.10 5.75
CA SER A 237 -9.34 10.25 6.15
C SER A 237 -9.19 11.03 7.46
N GLU A 238 -9.92 12.14 7.64
CA GLU A 238 -9.91 12.88 8.92
C GLU A 238 -10.28 11.99 10.11
N THR A 239 -11.31 11.16 9.93
CA THR A 239 -11.82 10.27 10.98
C THR A 239 -10.81 9.15 11.26
N THR A 240 -10.32 8.47 10.23
CA THR A 240 -9.30 7.41 10.37
C THR A 240 -8.02 7.94 11.03
N ASN A 241 -7.52 9.10 10.58
CA ASN A 241 -6.34 9.76 11.15
C ASN A 241 -6.52 10.06 12.64
N LYS A 242 -7.68 10.61 13.02
CA LYS A 242 -8.02 10.89 14.43
C LYS A 242 -7.87 9.64 15.29
N TYR A 243 -8.42 8.51 14.85
CA TYR A 243 -8.41 7.29 15.67
C TYR A 243 -7.07 6.54 15.65
N LEU A 244 -6.30 6.62 14.56
CA LEU A 244 -4.92 6.13 14.53
C LEU A 244 -4.03 6.93 15.50
N ASN A 245 -4.16 8.26 15.51
CA ASN A 245 -3.46 9.10 16.47
C ASN A 245 -3.93 8.86 17.91
N LEU A 246 -5.23 8.58 18.10
CA LEU A 246 -5.77 8.25 19.42
C LEU A 246 -5.14 6.96 19.98
N LEU A 247 -4.94 5.93 19.15
CA LEU A 247 -4.23 4.70 19.55
C LEU A 247 -2.83 5.02 20.07
N ILE A 248 -2.05 5.81 19.32
CA ILE A 248 -0.70 6.23 19.74
C ILE A 248 -0.78 7.02 21.04
N SER A 249 -1.72 7.96 21.12
CA SER A 249 -1.85 8.87 22.27
C SER A 249 -2.21 8.12 23.55
N THR A 250 -3.09 7.12 23.48
CA THR A 250 -3.47 6.33 24.66
C THR A 250 -2.37 5.37 25.11
N CYS A 251 -1.48 4.95 24.20
CA CYS A 251 -0.34 4.10 24.54
C CYS A 251 0.82 4.91 25.12
N THR A 252 1.05 6.13 24.63
CA THR A 252 2.18 6.98 25.05
C THR A 252 1.82 7.91 26.22
N GLY A 253 0.54 8.21 26.42
CA GLY A 253 0.06 9.20 27.38
C GLY A 253 0.12 10.65 26.88
N PHE A 254 0.56 10.89 25.64
CA PHE A 254 0.67 12.22 25.05
C PHE A 254 -0.14 12.31 23.76
N GLU A 255 -0.97 13.36 23.63
CA GLU A 255 -1.73 13.58 22.41
C GLU A 255 -0.79 13.85 21.22
N THR A 256 -1.04 13.15 20.12
CA THR A 256 -0.32 13.37 18.84
C THR A 256 -1.31 13.59 17.70
N GLY A 257 -0.84 14.24 16.65
CA GLY A 257 -1.55 14.44 15.38
C GLY A 257 -0.71 14.01 14.18
N VAL A 258 0.33 13.21 14.41
CA VAL A 258 1.35 12.89 13.42
C VAL A 258 0.78 12.14 12.21
N VAL A 259 -0.15 11.21 12.40
CA VAL A 259 -0.71 10.41 11.31
C VAL A 259 -1.75 11.23 10.56
N ILE A 260 -1.48 11.50 9.28
CA ILE A 260 -2.41 12.21 8.40
C ILE A 260 -2.71 11.45 7.09
N THR A 261 -2.13 10.26 6.91
CA THR A 261 -2.22 9.44 5.70
C THR A 261 -2.89 8.08 5.93
N GLY A 262 -3.84 7.99 6.87
CA GLY A 262 -4.50 6.74 7.27
C GLY A 262 -5.14 5.97 6.10
N ASN A 263 -5.66 6.68 5.09
CA ASN A 263 -6.25 6.10 3.87
C ASN A 263 -5.51 6.52 2.59
N ALA A 264 -4.18 6.62 2.62
CA ALA A 264 -3.40 6.95 1.43
C ALA A 264 -3.37 5.77 0.46
N GLY A 265 -4.21 5.83 -0.58
CA GLY A 265 -4.23 4.87 -1.69
C GLY A 265 -2.89 4.85 -2.42
N GLU A 266 -2.38 6.03 -2.77
CA GLU A 266 -1.05 6.22 -3.33
C GLU A 266 0.00 6.24 -2.23
N HIS A 267 0.65 5.09 -2.09
CA HIS A 267 1.77 4.88 -1.19
C HIS A 267 2.77 3.93 -1.85
N ALA A 268 3.96 3.87 -1.28
CA ALA A 268 5.01 2.95 -1.67
C ALA A 268 5.68 2.36 -0.43
N LEU A 269 6.29 1.20 -0.59
CA LEU A 269 7.07 0.55 0.44
C LEU A 269 8.28 -0.17 -0.16
N THR A 270 9.32 -0.32 0.66
CA THR A 270 10.41 -1.26 0.36
C THR A 270 9.86 -2.68 0.27
N THR A 271 10.36 -3.50 -0.66
CA THR A 271 9.99 -4.91 -0.78
C THR A 271 10.28 -5.68 0.50
N ARG A 272 11.35 -5.29 1.22
CA ARG A 272 11.69 -5.85 2.53
C ARG A 272 10.62 -5.60 3.59
N LEU A 273 10.03 -4.40 3.60
CA LEU A 273 8.88 -4.11 4.47
C LEU A 273 7.66 -4.89 3.99
N ALA A 274 7.39 -4.96 2.68
CA ALA A 274 6.27 -5.70 2.13
C ALA A 274 6.26 -7.18 2.58
N ASP A 275 7.41 -7.84 2.51
CA ASP A 275 7.59 -9.23 2.95
C ASP A 275 7.30 -9.47 4.44
N LEU A 276 7.38 -8.43 5.27
CA LEU A 276 7.19 -8.50 6.72
C LEU A 276 5.73 -8.25 7.14
N MET A 277 4.99 -7.54 6.29
CA MET A 277 3.64 -7.07 6.58
C MET A 277 2.61 -8.18 6.47
N CYS A 278 1.52 -8.05 7.24
CA CYS A 278 0.27 -8.71 6.92
C CYS A 278 -0.67 -7.70 6.25
N TYR A 279 -1.62 -8.21 5.47
CA TYR A 279 -2.55 -7.39 4.70
C TYR A 279 -4.00 -7.76 5.02
N SER A 280 -4.84 -6.74 5.20
CA SER A 280 -6.29 -6.88 5.33
C SER A 280 -6.96 -6.81 3.97
N THR A 281 -8.24 -7.16 3.86
CA THR A 281 -8.96 -7.24 2.56
C THR A 281 -9.49 -5.89 2.09
N GLY A 282 -9.70 -5.76 0.76
CA GLY A 282 -10.40 -4.61 0.16
C GLY A 282 -9.76 -3.26 0.49
N TYR A 283 -10.58 -2.27 0.84
CA TYR A 283 -10.17 -0.88 1.16
C TYR A 283 -9.67 -0.70 2.60
N THR A 284 -9.47 -1.80 3.34
CA THR A 284 -8.97 -1.73 4.72
C THR A 284 -7.45 -1.86 4.79
N ILE A 285 -6.79 -2.11 3.66
CA ILE A 285 -5.34 -2.35 3.60
C ILE A 285 -4.54 -1.13 4.04
N GLU A 286 -4.93 0.08 3.59
CA GLU A 286 -4.21 1.31 3.89
C GLU A 286 -4.16 1.65 5.39
N PRO A 287 -5.29 1.64 6.15
CA PRO A 287 -5.25 1.85 7.59
C PRO A 287 -4.66 0.65 8.34
N TYR A 288 -4.82 -0.57 7.81
CA TYR A 288 -4.26 -1.76 8.45
C TYR A 288 -2.73 -1.76 8.46
N HIS A 289 -2.07 -1.10 7.49
CA HIS A 289 -0.62 -0.93 7.55
C HIS A 289 -0.16 -0.30 8.86
N PHE A 290 -0.82 0.77 9.31
CA PHE A 290 -0.51 1.39 10.60
C PHE A 290 -0.86 0.47 11.76
N VAL A 291 -2.05 -0.13 11.75
CA VAL A 291 -2.49 -1.02 12.83
C VAL A 291 -1.53 -2.19 13.03
N PHE A 292 -1.13 -2.85 11.95
CA PHE A 292 -0.17 -3.95 11.99
C PHE A 292 1.19 -3.50 12.54
N LEU A 293 1.72 -2.38 12.04
CA LEU A 293 3.03 -1.88 12.47
C LEU A 293 3.01 -1.45 13.94
N PHE A 294 1.98 -0.77 14.38
CA PHE A 294 1.82 -0.36 15.78
C PHE A 294 1.66 -1.59 16.68
N ASP A 295 0.84 -2.56 16.31
CA ASP A 295 0.65 -3.79 17.10
C ASP A 295 1.94 -4.61 17.20
N LYS A 296 2.65 -4.80 16.09
CA LYS A 296 3.83 -5.68 16.04
C LYS A 296 5.11 -5.02 16.54
N PHE A 297 5.30 -3.73 16.29
CA PHE A 297 6.55 -2.98 16.52
C PHE A 297 6.39 -1.76 17.44
N GLY A 298 5.19 -1.53 17.99
CA GLY A 298 4.97 -0.54 19.03
C GLY A 298 5.65 -0.89 20.36
N PRO A 299 5.50 -0.03 21.38
CA PRO A 299 6.03 -0.29 22.71
C PRO A 299 5.46 -1.60 23.26
N ARG A 300 6.34 -2.54 23.62
CA ARG A 300 5.93 -3.72 24.39
C ARG A 300 5.83 -3.34 25.85
N GLU A 301 4.75 -3.72 26.52
CA GLU A 301 4.75 -3.76 27.98
C GLU A 301 5.92 -4.66 28.42
N ALA A 302 6.70 -4.20 29.40
CA ALA A 302 7.96 -4.84 29.79
C ALA A 302 7.80 -6.29 30.33
N GLU A 303 6.58 -6.80 30.44
CA GLU A 303 6.24 -8.04 31.16
C GLU A 303 6.54 -9.32 30.37
N GLU A 304 6.55 -9.33 29.02
CA GLU A 304 6.79 -10.57 28.26
C GLU A 304 8.27 -11.01 28.18
N SER A 305 9.20 -10.20 28.69
CA SER A 305 10.63 -10.53 28.66
C SER A 305 11.10 -11.43 29.81
N ALA A 306 10.25 -11.69 30.81
CA ALA A 306 10.59 -12.51 31.98
C ALA A 306 10.06 -13.96 31.94
N GLU A 307 8.97 -14.26 31.21
CA GLU A 307 8.32 -15.59 31.27
C GLU A 307 8.71 -16.57 30.14
N LYS A 308 9.28 -16.11 29.02
CA LYS A 308 9.60 -16.99 27.87
C LYS A 308 11.02 -17.58 27.85
N VAL A 309 11.78 -17.49 28.94
CA VAL A 309 13.05 -18.23 29.09
C VAL A 309 12.80 -19.68 29.55
N GLY A 310 11.55 -20.03 29.92
CA GLY A 310 11.24 -21.24 30.68
C GLY A 310 10.39 -22.32 30.03
N ALA A 311 10.03 -22.29 28.74
CA ALA A 311 9.36 -23.43 28.11
C ALA A 311 9.26 -23.28 26.59
N GLU A 312 10.03 -24.07 25.84
CA GLU A 312 9.57 -24.82 24.66
C GLU A 312 10.77 -25.53 24.02
N LYS A 313 11.10 -26.72 24.56
CA LYS A 313 11.64 -27.79 23.74
C LYS A 313 10.48 -28.74 23.46
N VAL A 314 10.18 -28.92 22.18
CA VAL A 314 9.84 -30.19 21.49
C VAL A 314 8.82 -29.94 20.37
N GLY A 315 9.26 -30.18 19.13
CA GLY A 315 8.44 -30.79 18.07
C GLY A 315 7.76 -29.85 17.07
N ALA A 316 8.44 -29.51 15.97
CA ALA A 316 7.83 -29.23 14.66
C ALA A 316 8.90 -29.11 13.54
N GLU A 317 9.51 -30.23 13.15
CA GLU A 317 10.41 -30.27 11.97
C GLU A 317 9.58 -30.24 10.68
N LYS A 318 9.21 -29.02 10.26
CA LYS A 318 9.01 -28.54 8.87
C LYS A 318 8.47 -27.11 8.80
N ALA A 319 7.96 -26.56 9.92
CA ALA A 319 7.60 -25.15 10.09
C ALA A 319 8.74 -24.29 10.70
N GLY A 320 9.88 -24.89 11.03
CA GLY A 320 10.97 -24.25 11.79
C GLY A 320 11.84 -23.27 11.00
N THR A 321 11.95 -23.40 9.67
CA THR A 321 12.81 -22.55 8.84
C THR A 321 12.15 -21.22 8.45
N GLU A 322 10.87 -21.24 8.08
CA GLU A 322 10.13 -20.02 7.73
C GLU A 322 9.85 -19.15 8.95
N LYS A 323 9.45 -19.76 10.07
CA LYS A 323 9.22 -19.05 11.33
C LYS A 323 10.50 -18.37 11.84
N ALA A 324 11.65 -19.06 11.77
CA ALA A 324 12.94 -18.49 12.12
C ALA A 324 13.38 -17.36 11.15
N GLY A 325 13.08 -17.49 9.86
CA GLY A 325 13.33 -16.45 8.86
C GLY A 325 12.52 -15.17 9.12
N THR A 326 11.22 -15.32 9.40
CA THR A 326 10.30 -14.22 9.71
C THR A 326 10.61 -13.55 11.05
N GLU A 327 11.01 -14.32 12.07
CA GLU A 327 11.46 -13.79 13.36
C GLU A 327 12.76 -13.00 13.22
N LYS A 328 13.72 -13.49 12.43
CA LYS A 328 14.96 -12.77 12.13
C LYS A 328 14.68 -11.46 11.40
N ALA A 329 13.85 -11.47 10.36
CA ALA A 329 13.46 -10.26 9.63
C ALA A 329 12.73 -9.26 10.53
N SER A 330 11.86 -9.72 11.42
CA SER A 330 11.18 -8.88 12.41
C SER A 330 12.18 -8.24 13.39
N SER A 331 13.16 -8.99 13.88
CA SER A 331 14.21 -8.46 14.74
C SER A 331 15.09 -7.43 14.01
N GLU A 332 15.42 -7.68 12.74
CA GLU A 332 16.17 -6.73 11.93
C GLU A 332 15.39 -5.42 11.73
N ALA A 333 14.10 -5.50 11.41
CA ALA A 333 13.24 -4.33 11.28
C ALA A 333 13.12 -3.54 12.59
N ALA A 334 12.99 -4.23 13.72
CA ALA A 334 12.95 -3.59 15.03
C ALA A 334 14.26 -2.84 15.37
N ASN A 335 15.41 -3.41 14.99
CA ASN A 335 16.74 -2.82 15.24
C ASN A 335 17.08 -1.67 14.28
N ALA A 336 16.73 -1.82 12.99
CA ALA A 336 16.94 -0.76 12.00
C ALA A 336 15.95 0.41 12.18
N GLY A 337 14.79 0.14 12.78
CA GLY A 337 13.65 1.04 12.82
C GLY A 337 12.85 0.97 11.52
N ILE A 338 11.56 1.27 11.59
CA ILE A 338 10.67 1.29 10.43
C ILE A 338 10.25 2.73 10.17
N GLU A 339 10.53 3.27 9.00
CA GLU A 339 10.28 4.68 8.68
C GLU A 339 9.04 4.88 7.82
N ILE A 340 8.11 5.72 8.28
CA ILE A 340 6.91 6.11 7.54
C ILE A 340 7.00 7.59 7.20
N PHE A 341 7.22 7.87 5.92
CA PHE A 341 7.22 9.21 5.34
C PHE A 341 5.80 9.61 4.91
N GLN A 342 5.45 10.87 5.14
CA GLN A 342 4.16 11.43 4.73
C GLN A 342 4.42 12.67 3.89
N ILE A 343 4.21 12.57 2.57
CA ILE A 343 4.62 13.61 1.62
C ILE A 343 3.39 14.31 1.05
N GLU A 344 3.32 15.63 1.18
CA GLU A 344 2.28 16.47 0.59
C GLU A 344 2.65 16.83 -0.84
N THR A 345 1.85 16.34 -1.79
CA THR A 345 2.00 16.59 -3.23
C THR A 345 1.66 18.05 -3.60
N LEU A 346 2.30 18.58 -4.64
CA LEU A 346 1.92 19.87 -5.26
C LEU A 346 0.66 19.75 -6.10
N ASN A 347 0.54 18.68 -6.90
CA ASN A 347 -0.64 18.46 -7.71
C ASN A 347 -1.84 18.06 -6.84
N PRO A 348 -3.05 18.52 -7.20
CA PRO A 348 -4.26 18.02 -6.57
C PRO A 348 -4.49 16.56 -6.93
N HIS A 349 -5.36 15.89 -6.17
CA HIS A 349 -5.79 14.53 -6.45
C HIS A 349 -7.24 14.51 -6.87
N LEU A 350 -7.44 14.22 -8.16
CA LEU A 350 -8.71 14.27 -8.85
C LEU A 350 -8.97 12.91 -9.49
N HIS A 351 -9.88 12.15 -8.90
CA HIS A 351 -10.30 10.82 -9.33
C HIS A 351 -11.81 10.78 -9.60
N GLU A 352 -12.29 9.71 -10.23
CA GLU A 352 -13.72 9.46 -10.38
C GLU A 352 -14.42 9.28 -9.01
N GLU A 353 -15.61 9.88 -8.84
CA GLU A 353 -16.37 9.73 -7.59
C GLU A 353 -17.14 8.41 -7.55
N LYS A 354 -16.81 7.54 -6.58
CA LYS A 354 -17.42 6.20 -6.43
C LYS A 354 -18.67 6.16 -5.52
N GLY A 355 -19.25 7.33 -5.19
CA GLY A 355 -20.51 7.46 -4.46
C GLY A 355 -20.44 7.23 -2.93
N GLU A 356 -21.56 7.49 -2.24
CA GLU A 356 -21.65 7.45 -0.76
C GLU A 356 -21.54 6.05 -0.15
N ALA A 357 -22.02 5.01 -0.84
CA ALA A 357 -21.92 3.64 -0.34
C ALA A 357 -20.46 3.20 -0.18
N HIS A 358 -19.62 3.54 -1.16
CA HIS A 358 -18.19 3.30 -1.14
C HIS A 358 -17.51 4.05 0.02
N ILE A 359 -17.86 5.32 0.24
CA ILE A 359 -17.33 6.14 1.35
C ILE A 359 -17.66 5.51 2.71
N ASN A 360 -18.88 5.03 2.90
CA ASN A 360 -19.30 4.38 4.15
C ASN A 360 -18.58 3.04 4.37
N GLU A 361 -18.40 2.24 3.32
CA GLU A 361 -17.63 0.99 3.39
C GLU A 361 -16.18 1.25 3.82
N MET A 362 -15.52 2.25 3.22
CA MET A 362 -14.17 2.65 3.61
C MET A 362 -14.09 3.11 5.07
N LEU A 363 -15.05 3.91 5.52
CA LEU A 363 -15.09 4.42 6.90
C LEU A 363 -15.28 3.27 7.89
N THR A 364 -16.31 2.45 7.70
CA THR A 364 -16.59 1.31 8.56
C THR A 364 -15.42 0.33 8.59
N GLY A 365 -14.84 0.04 7.43
CA GLY A 365 -13.65 -0.82 7.32
C GLY A 365 -12.45 -0.27 8.08
N SER A 366 -12.15 1.03 7.91
CA SER A 366 -11.03 1.70 8.58
C SER A 366 -11.19 1.69 10.10
N LEU A 367 -12.37 2.05 10.60
CA LEU A 367 -12.66 2.07 12.04
C LEU A 367 -12.63 0.66 12.64
N ARG A 368 -13.07 -0.35 11.90
CA ARG A 368 -12.99 -1.75 12.34
C ARG A 368 -11.54 -2.20 12.53
N MET A 369 -10.60 -1.74 11.70
CA MET A 369 -9.17 -2.05 11.90
C MET A 369 -8.65 -1.46 13.21
N VAL A 370 -8.98 -0.21 13.50
CA VAL A 370 -8.61 0.44 14.78
C VAL A 370 -9.26 -0.27 15.96
N TYR A 371 -10.57 -0.54 15.88
CA TYR A 371 -11.34 -1.17 16.96
C TYR A 371 -10.78 -2.54 17.38
N ASN A 372 -10.31 -3.33 16.40
CA ASN A 372 -9.78 -4.68 16.62
C ASN A 372 -8.25 -4.70 16.82
N CYS A 373 -7.58 -3.54 16.84
CA CYS A 373 -6.17 -3.45 17.18
C CYS A 373 -5.97 -3.89 18.65
N ARG A 374 -4.91 -4.64 18.95
CA ARG A 374 -4.64 -5.10 20.33
C ARG A 374 -4.33 -3.94 21.28
N LEU A 375 -3.77 -2.85 20.74
CA LEU A 375 -3.52 -1.61 21.47
C LEU A 375 -4.79 -0.79 21.78
N CYS A 376 -5.94 -1.21 21.25
CA CYS A 376 -7.21 -0.51 21.44
C CYS A 376 -7.83 -0.85 22.80
N ASN A 377 -7.61 0.02 23.79
CA ASN A 377 -8.22 -0.10 25.12
C ASN A 377 -9.71 0.30 25.12
N ASP A 378 -10.40 0.08 26.25
CA ASP A 378 -11.84 0.35 26.37
C ASP A 378 -12.20 1.82 26.15
N TYR A 379 -11.29 2.75 26.50
CA TYR A 379 -11.48 4.17 26.22
C TYR A 379 -11.52 4.41 24.70
N VAL A 380 -10.53 3.93 23.94
CA VAL A 380 -10.50 4.07 22.48
C VAL A 380 -11.72 3.40 21.84
N LYS A 381 -12.05 2.17 22.25
CA LYS A 381 -13.23 1.44 21.76
C LYS A 381 -14.55 2.18 21.99
N SER A 382 -14.67 2.95 23.08
CA SER A 382 -15.86 3.76 23.33
C SER A 382 -15.98 5.00 22.45
N LYS A 383 -14.88 5.43 21.81
CA LYS A 383 -14.82 6.61 20.94
C LYS A 383 -14.96 6.26 19.47
N VAL A 384 -14.44 5.10 19.06
CA VAL A 384 -14.60 4.51 17.72
C VAL A 384 -16.04 4.03 17.57
#